data_AF-X1RGS5-F1
#
_entry.id   AF-X1RGS5-F1
#
_cell.length_a   1.000
_cell.length_b   1.000
_cell.length_c   1.000
_cell.angle_alpha   90.00
_cell.angle_beta   90.00
_cell.angle_gamma   90.00
#
_symmetry.space_group_name_H-M   'P 1'
#
loop_
_entity.id
_entity.type
_entity.pdbx_description
1 polymer ?
#
loop_
_entity_poly.entity_id
_entity_poly.type
_entity_poly.pdbx_seq_one_letter_code
_entity_poly.pdbx_strand_id
1 'polypeptide(L)'
;YKKFHFFLVGIIWIGISTPWLHGAIAFIIYFFDPLLIETAGFITIRFIIGYTSIPIITTLWFVVFTDLKYQKEKRFLIWLYALISAICEGIFFVFLFTNQYDLIGYFSGPFTAIYRPFTRFSLLFFLGSSLVTFLIFAASSLKSESPEIRLKGKFLIIAFLTYTLCAVLDSFAFFLTQPIIVVLIRIFLMLSAIEFYFGWILPDFTKKIFIKNE
;
A
#
# COMPACT_ATOMS: atom_id res chain seq x y z
N TYR A 1 6.00 4.22 24.43
CA TYR A 1 6.48 4.64 23.10
C TYR A 1 6.57 3.50 22.08
N LYS A 2 7.42 2.46 22.25
CA LYS A 2 7.65 1.42 21.21
C LYS A 2 6.41 0.65 20.76
N LYS A 3 5.53 0.19 21.68
CA LYS A 3 4.35 -0.64 21.34
C LYS A 3 3.33 0.05 20.42
N PHE A 4 3.07 1.33 20.62
CA PHE A 4 2.12 2.10 19.80
C PHE A 4 2.59 2.25 18.35
N HIS A 5 3.89 2.48 18.13
CA HIS A 5 4.44 2.60 16.77
C HIS A 5 4.34 1.26 16.01
N PHE A 6 4.66 0.13 16.64
CA PHE A 6 4.49 -1.19 16.01
C PHE A 6 3.02 -1.47 15.66
N PHE A 7 2.09 -1.10 16.54
CA PHE A 7 0.66 -1.22 16.28
C PHE A 7 0.22 -0.36 15.08
N LEU A 8 0.61 0.91 15.05
CA LEU A 8 0.32 1.81 13.92
C LEU A 8 0.92 1.29 12.62
N VAL A 9 2.17 0.81 12.63
CA VAL A 9 2.82 0.20 11.46
C VAL A 9 2.02 -1.00 10.94
N GLY A 10 1.47 -1.83 11.84
CA GLY A 10 0.58 -2.93 11.45
C GLY A 10 -0.70 -2.44 10.77
N ILE A 11 -1.35 -1.41 11.32
CA ILE A 11 -2.52 -0.77 10.69
C ILE A 11 -2.16 -0.20 9.31
N ILE A 12 -1.03 0.50 9.22
CA ILE A 12 -0.54 1.09 7.97
C ILE A 12 -0.32 0.00 6.93
N TRP A 13 0.28 -1.12 7.32
CA TRP A 13 0.50 -2.24 6.41
C TRP A 13 -0.80 -2.85 5.88
N ILE A 14 -1.79 -3.06 6.75
CA ILE A 14 -3.13 -3.52 6.35
C ILE A 14 -3.76 -2.50 5.41
N GLY A 15 -3.68 -1.22 5.75
CA GLY A 15 -4.27 -0.13 4.98
C GLY A 15 -3.64 0.07 3.60
N ILE A 16 -2.34 -0.16 3.46
CA ILE A 16 -1.63 -0.11 2.17
C ILE A 16 -2.15 -1.22 1.22
N SER A 17 -2.69 -2.32 1.74
CA SER A 17 -3.23 -3.42 0.94
C SER A 17 -4.67 -3.22 0.44
N THR A 18 -5.36 -2.16 0.88
CA THR A 18 -6.76 -1.91 0.51
C THR A 18 -7.05 -1.74 -0.99
N PRO A 19 -6.11 -1.28 -1.85
CA PRO A 19 -6.33 -1.25 -3.30
C PRO A 19 -6.67 -2.60 -3.91
N TRP A 20 -6.35 -3.71 -3.24
CA TRP A 20 -6.69 -5.06 -3.71
C TRP A 20 -7.88 -5.68 -2.97
N LEU A 21 -8.32 -5.07 -1.87
CA LEU A 21 -9.41 -5.58 -1.04
C LEU A 21 -10.74 -5.60 -1.80
N HIS A 22 -10.97 -4.63 -2.70
CA HIS A 22 -12.17 -4.63 -3.56
C HIS A 22 -12.26 -5.87 -4.46
N GLY A 23 -11.12 -6.44 -4.86
CA GLY A 23 -11.06 -7.64 -5.69
C GLY A 23 -11.34 -8.90 -4.88
N ALA A 24 -10.77 -8.98 -3.67
CA ALA A 24 -11.03 -10.08 -2.73
C ALA A 24 -12.51 -10.14 -2.30
N ILE A 25 -13.12 -8.98 -1.99
CA ILE A 25 -14.53 -8.90 -1.64
C ILE A 25 -15.42 -9.28 -2.84
N ALA A 26 -15.11 -8.77 -4.03
CA ALA A 26 -15.82 -9.15 -5.24
C ALA A 26 -15.72 -10.65 -5.52
N PHE A 27 -14.55 -11.28 -5.30
CA PHE A 27 -14.39 -12.73 -5.45
C PHE A 27 -15.33 -13.52 -4.54
N ILE A 28 -15.45 -13.14 -3.26
CA ILE A 28 -16.37 -13.81 -2.33
C ILE A 28 -17.82 -13.64 -2.78
N ILE A 29 -18.22 -12.41 -3.12
CA ILE A 29 -19.60 -12.11 -3.54
C ILE A 29 -19.96 -12.84 -4.84
N TYR A 30 -19.00 -13.03 -5.74
CA TYR A 30 -19.22 -13.65 -7.05
C TYR A 30 -19.76 -15.08 -6.91
N PHE A 31 -19.44 -15.80 -5.82
CA PHE A 31 -19.98 -17.14 -5.57
C PHE A 31 -21.46 -17.14 -5.20
N PHE A 32 -21.96 -16.06 -4.60
CA PHE A 32 -23.33 -15.98 -4.08
C PHE A 32 -24.25 -15.20 -5.02
N ASP A 33 -23.77 -14.09 -5.56
CA ASP A 33 -24.51 -13.22 -6.47
C ASP A 33 -23.56 -12.57 -7.50
N PRO A 34 -23.36 -13.23 -8.66
CA PRO A 34 -22.55 -12.67 -9.75
C PRO A 34 -23.10 -11.35 -10.29
N LEU A 35 -24.43 -11.17 -10.31
CA LEU A 35 -25.09 -10.00 -10.89
C LEU A 35 -24.88 -8.75 -10.04
N LEU A 36 -24.80 -8.91 -8.70
CA LEU A 36 -24.51 -7.81 -7.79
C LEU A 36 -23.21 -7.08 -8.15
N ILE A 37 -22.20 -7.81 -8.64
CA ILE A 37 -20.87 -7.24 -8.93
C ILE A 37 -20.88 -6.25 -10.09
N GLU A 38 -21.82 -6.42 -11.02
CA GLU A 38 -21.98 -5.57 -12.19
C GLU A 38 -22.88 -4.36 -11.93
N THR A 39 -23.55 -4.30 -10.77
CA THR A 39 -24.41 -3.17 -10.41
C THR A 39 -23.58 -1.89 -10.21
N ALA A 40 -24.14 -0.76 -10.68
CA ALA A 40 -23.48 0.55 -10.54
C ALA A 40 -23.14 0.88 -9.07
N GLY A 41 -24.06 0.60 -8.14
CA GLY A 41 -23.84 0.85 -6.72
C GLY A 41 -22.67 0.05 -6.15
N PHE A 42 -22.54 -1.23 -6.51
CA PHE A 42 -21.42 -2.04 -6.03
C PHE A 42 -20.10 -1.61 -6.68
N ILE A 43 -20.10 -1.25 -7.96
CA ILE A 43 -18.91 -0.68 -8.63
C ILE A 43 -18.40 0.57 -7.89
N THR A 44 -19.29 1.48 -7.51
CA THR A 44 -18.94 2.68 -6.74
C THR A 44 -18.30 2.32 -5.40
N ILE A 45 -18.89 1.39 -4.65
CA ILE A 45 -18.33 0.90 -3.37
C ILE A 45 -16.93 0.32 -3.56
N ARG A 46 -16.71 -0.44 -4.63
CA ARG A 46 -15.39 -1.04 -4.90
C ARG A 46 -14.31 0.02 -5.14
N PHE A 47 -14.63 1.12 -5.82
CA PHE A 47 -13.68 2.23 -5.98
C PHE A 47 -13.39 2.93 -4.65
N ILE A 48 -14.40 3.11 -3.79
CA ILE A 48 -14.20 3.67 -2.43
C ILE A 48 -13.24 2.79 -1.63
N ILE A 49 -13.46 1.48 -1.62
CA ILE A 49 -12.58 0.52 -0.93
C ILE A 49 -11.16 0.57 -1.49
N GLY A 50 -11.04 0.63 -2.82
CA GLY A 50 -9.74 0.63 -3.50
C GLY A 50 -8.93 1.92 -3.30
N TYR A 51 -9.57 3.04 -3.00
CA TYR A 51 -8.91 4.35 -3.01
C TYR A 51 -8.85 5.03 -1.64
N THR A 52 -9.98 5.17 -0.94
CA THR A 52 -10.16 6.12 0.17
C THR A 52 -9.20 5.90 1.34
N SER A 53 -8.81 4.65 1.60
CA SER A 53 -7.88 4.34 2.68
C SER A 53 -6.44 4.82 2.39
N ILE A 54 -6.01 4.89 1.13
CA ILE A 54 -4.60 5.18 0.79
C ILE A 54 -4.13 6.57 1.26
N PRO A 55 -4.85 7.67 0.99
CA PRO A 55 -4.48 9.00 1.49
C PRO A 55 -4.40 9.06 3.02
N ILE A 56 -5.34 8.40 3.72
CA ILE A 56 -5.42 8.37 5.18
C ILE A 56 -4.24 7.58 5.76
N ILE A 57 -4.00 6.40 5.21
CA ILE A 57 -2.94 5.49 5.66
C ILE A 57 -1.57 6.09 5.40
N THR A 58 -1.39 6.80 4.28
CA THR A 58 -0.14 7.52 4.01
C THR A 58 0.09 8.62 5.04
N THR A 59 -0.95 9.39 5.40
CA THR A 59 -0.84 10.40 6.47
C THR A 59 -0.46 9.76 7.82
N LEU A 60 -1.06 8.62 8.17
CA LEU A 60 -0.69 7.86 9.37
C LEU A 60 0.76 7.37 9.32
N TRP A 61 1.25 6.95 8.16
CA TRP A 61 2.66 6.63 7.96
C TRP A 61 3.57 7.82 8.24
N PHE A 62 3.21 9.03 7.78
CA PHE A 62 3.97 10.23 8.09
C PHE A 62 4.00 10.56 9.59
N VAL A 63 2.95 10.24 10.36
CA VAL A 63 2.98 10.36 11.83
C VAL A 63 4.10 9.48 12.40
N VAL A 64 4.14 8.20 12.03
CA VAL A 64 5.16 7.26 12.51
C VAL A 64 6.56 7.64 12.02
N PHE A 65 6.71 7.96 10.74
CA PHE A 65 7.99 8.30 10.14
C PHE A 65 8.60 9.55 10.77
N THR A 66 7.81 10.62 10.92
CA THR A 66 8.29 11.87 11.53
C THR A 66 8.62 11.70 13.00
N ASP A 67 7.87 10.84 13.72
CA ASP A 67 8.21 10.49 15.10
C ASP A 67 9.57 9.78 15.23
N LEU A 68 9.98 9.02 14.22
CA LEU A 68 11.23 8.27 14.24
C LEU A 68 12.43 9.04 13.68
N LYS A 69 12.21 10.03 12.80
CA LYS A 69 13.31 10.69 12.06
C LYS A 69 13.27 12.21 12.03
N TYR A 70 12.11 12.84 11.96
CA TYR A 70 11.95 14.27 11.69
C TYR A 70 11.02 14.92 12.73
N GLN A 71 11.40 14.81 14.00
CA GLN A 71 10.61 15.30 15.14
C GLN A 71 10.38 16.82 15.08
N LYS A 72 11.34 17.58 14.54
CA LYS A 72 11.24 19.05 14.43
C LYS A 72 10.20 19.48 13.38
N GLU A 73 10.19 18.80 12.24
CA GLU A 73 9.32 19.09 11.09
C GLU A 73 7.99 18.32 11.15
N LYS A 74 7.79 17.48 12.18
CA LYS A 74 6.64 16.59 12.36
C LYS A 74 5.31 17.26 12.07
N ARG A 75 5.03 18.38 12.77
CA ARG A 75 3.74 19.07 12.64
C ARG A 75 3.52 19.56 11.21
N PHE A 76 4.53 20.15 10.59
CA PHE A 76 4.44 20.65 9.23
C PHE A 76 4.17 19.52 8.22
N LEU A 77 4.95 18.44 8.28
CA LEU A 77 4.83 17.32 7.35
C LEU A 77 3.48 16.59 7.50
N ILE A 78 2.99 16.38 8.73
CA ILE A 78 1.68 15.76 8.97
C ILE A 78 0.56 16.65 8.41
N TRP A 79 0.57 17.96 8.68
CA TRP A 79 -0.46 18.86 8.17
C TRP A 79 -0.45 18.98 6.64
N LEU A 80 0.75 19.02 6.05
CA LEU A 80 0.91 19.02 4.60
C LEU A 80 0.27 17.78 3.97
N TYR A 81 0.63 16.58 4.45
CA TYR A 81 0.06 15.34 3.91
C TYR A 81 -1.42 15.19 4.23
N ALA A 82 -1.88 15.58 5.42
CA ALA A 82 -3.31 15.57 5.74
C ALA A 82 -4.11 16.48 4.80
N LEU A 83 -3.59 17.67 4.48
CA LEU A 83 -4.23 18.58 3.52
C LEU A 83 -4.24 18.00 2.10
N ILE A 84 -3.11 17.47 1.63
CA ILE A 84 -3.03 16.81 0.31
C ILE A 84 -4.01 15.64 0.24
N SER A 85 -4.06 14.81 1.28
CA SER A 85 -4.99 13.68 1.38
C SER A 85 -6.44 14.14 1.34
N ALA A 86 -6.82 15.17 2.10
CA ALA A 86 -8.17 15.72 2.08
C ALA A 86 -8.55 16.29 0.70
N ILE A 87 -7.63 16.96 0.02
CA ILE A 87 -7.86 17.49 -1.34
C ILE A 87 -8.04 16.35 -2.33
N CYS A 88 -7.14 15.36 -2.35
CA CYS A 88 -7.24 14.21 -3.25
C CYS A 88 -8.53 13.42 -3.02
N GLU A 89 -8.91 13.19 -1.76
CA GLU A 89 -10.13 12.48 -1.40
C GLU A 89 -11.38 13.27 -1.78
N GLY A 90 -11.39 14.59 -1.56
CA GLY A 90 -12.47 15.47 -2.01
C GLY A 90 -12.67 15.43 -3.53
N ILE A 91 -11.58 15.57 -4.30
CA ILE A 91 -11.62 15.47 -5.77
C ILE A 91 -12.10 14.08 -6.20
N PHE A 92 -11.60 13.02 -5.55
CA PHE A 92 -12.02 11.65 -5.82
C PHE A 92 -13.54 11.48 -5.66
N PHE A 93 -14.12 11.94 -4.54
CA PHE A 93 -15.56 11.82 -4.33
C PHE A 93 -16.38 12.66 -5.31
N VAL A 94 -15.94 13.87 -5.64
CA VAL A 94 -16.58 14.67 -6.70
C VAL A 94 -16.60 13.88 -8.01
N PHE A 95 -15.44 13.39 -8.45
CA PHE A 95 -15.31 12.65 -9.71
C PHE A 95 -16.08 11.32 -9.71
N LEU A 96 -16.10 10.61 -8.58
CA LEU A 96 -16.82 9.36 -8.41
C LEU A 96 -18.31 9.52 -8.69
N PHE A 97 -18.92 10.61 -8.24
CA PHE A 97 -20.36 10.85 -8.39
C PHE A 97 -20.73 11.68 -9.63
N THR A 98 -19.79 12.38 -10.27
CA THR A 98 -20.06 13.16 -11.50
C THR A 98 -19.66 12.46 -12.79
N ASN A 99 -18.49 11.82 -12.85
CA ASN A 99 -18.01 11.09 -14.02
C ASN A 99 -16.97 10.04 -13.63
N GLN A 100 -17.45 8.91 -13.10
CA GLN A 100 -16.59 7.81 -12.65
C GLN A 100 -15.76 7.21 -13.80
N TYR A 101 -16.36 6.96 -14.97
CA TYR A 101 -15.71 6.17 -16.02
C TYR A 101 -14.47 6.85 -16.62
N ASP A 102 -14.57 8.16 -16.87
CA ASP A 102 -13.49 8.92 -17.52
C ASP A 102 -12.46 9.45 -16.52
N LEU A 103 -12.89 9.80 -15.31
CA LEU A 103 -12.04 10.47 -14.32
C LEU A 103 -11.47 9.49 -13.28
N ILE A 104 -12.23 8.46 -12.88
CA ILE A 104 -11.80 7.49 -11.86
C ILE A 104 -11.28 6.19 -12.47
N GLY A 105 -12.10 5.51 -13.25
CA GLY A 105 -11.82 4.16 -13.71
C GLY A 105 -13.06 3.35 -14.05
N TYR A 106 -12.81 2.15 -14.56
CA TYR A 106 -13.82 1.12 -14.78
C TYR A 106 -13.25 -0.26 -14.47
N PHE A 107 -14.10 -1.27 -14.37
CA PHE A 107 -13.66 -2.65 -14.19
C PHE A 107 -13.60 -3.39 -15.53
N SER A 108 -12.48 -4.04 -15.81
CA SER A 108 -12.31 -4.95 -16.94
C SER A 108 -12.51 -6.38 -16.45
N GLY A 109 -13.74 -6.87 -16.50
CA GLY A 109 -14.13 -8.13 -15.87
C GLY A 109 -14.35 -8.00 -14.35
N PRO A 110 -14.57 -9.11 -13.64
CA PRO A 110 -15.09 -9.07 -12.28
C PRO A 110 -14.08 -8.59 -11.23
N PHE A 111 -12.77 -8.65 -11.48
CA PHE A 111 -11.74 -8.43 -10.44
C PHE A 111 -10.74 -7.31 -10.74
N THR A 112 -10.67 -6.83 -11.98
CA THR A 112 -9.58 -5.96 -12.43
C THR A 112 -10.05 -4.52 -12.58
N ALA A 113 -9.54 -3.62 -11.74
CA ALA A 113 -9.78 -2.19 -11.87
C ALA A 113 -8.82 -1.57 -12.89
N ILE A 114 -9.35 -0.84 -13.86
CA ILE A 114 -8.59 -0.01 -14.80
C ILE A 114 -8.70 1.45 -14.35
N TYR A 115 -7.67 1.94 -13.69
CA TYR A 115 -7.62 3.31 -13.19
C TYR A 115 -7.30 4.32 -14.29
N ARG A 116 -8.07 5.41 -14.32
CA ARG A 116 -7.86 6.58 -15.18
C ARG A 116 -6.78 7.50 -14.60
N PRO A 117 -6.28 8.50 -15.36
CA PRO A 117 -5.12 9.28 -14.97
C PRO A 117 -5.19 9.87 -13.56
N PHE A 118 -6.29 10.49 -13.15
CA PHE A 118 -6.40 11.07 -11.80
C PHE A 118 -6.16 10.04 -10.69
N THR A 119 -6.90 8.93 -10.70
CA THR A 119 -6.76 7.87 -9.69
C THR A 119 -5.37 7.25 -9.75
N ARG A 120 -4.85 6.99 -10.96
CA ARG A 120 -3.52 6.41 -11.14
C ARG A 120 -2.42 7.33 -10.59
N PHE A 121 -2.44 8.61 -10.96
CA PHE A 121 -1.43 9.57 -10.51
C PHE A 121 -1.47 9.77 -9.01
N SER A 122 -2.67 9.88 -8.41
CA SER A 122 -2.78 10.04 -6.95
C SER A 122 -2.31 8.80 -6.20
N LEU A 123 -2.68 7.58 -6.63
CA LEU A 123 -2.17 6.34 -6.04
C LEU A 123 -0.64 6.25 -6.15
N LEU A 124 -0.07 6.54 -7.33
CA LEU A 124 1.38 6.53 -7.54
C LEU A 124 2.10 7.63 -6.74
N PHE A 125 1.48 8.79 -6.54
CA PHE A 125 2.01 9.86 -5.70
C PHE A 125 2.14 9.43 -4.24
N PHE A 126 1.08 8.85 -3.66
CA PHE A 126 1.11 8.34 -2.29
C PHE A 126 2.06 7.16 -2.13
N LEU A 127 2.10 6.26 -3.12
CA LEU A 127 3.05 5.15 -3.17
C LEU A 127 4.50 5.65 -3.21
N GLY A 128 4.82 6.58 -4.10
CA GLY A 128 6.16 7.15 -4.23
C GLY A 128 6.61 7.90 -2.98
N SER A 129 5.72 8.70 -2.39
CA SER A 129 5.97 9.39 -1.11
C SER A 129 6.27 8.40 0.02
N SER A 130 5.50 7.32 0.10
CA SER A 130 5.69 6.26 1.08
C SER A 130 7.02 5.52 0.82
N LEU A 131 7.32 5.14 -0.42
CA LEU A 131 8.57 4.48 -0.79
C LEU A 131 9.79 5.28 -0.33
N VAL A 132 9.85 6.58 -0.68
CA VAL A 132 10.99 7.43 -0.32
C VAL A 132 11.20 7.47 1.19
N THR A 133 10.14 7.70 1.95
CA THR A 133 10.22 7.79 3.42
C THR A 133 10.52 6.45 4.08
N PHE A 134 9.97 5.35 3.57
CA PHE A 134 10.31 4.00 4.02
C PHE A 134 11.77 3.64 3.75
N LEU A 135 12.31 3.97 2.57
CA LEU A 135 13.72 3.73 2.25
C LEU A 135 14.64 4.54 3.17
N ILE A 136 14.32 5.81 3.47
CA ILE A 136 15.07 6.63 4.44
C ILE A 136 15.07 5.98 5.82
N PHE A 137 13.90 5.51 6.27
CA PHE A 137 13.75 4.82 7.55
C PHE A 137 14.56 3.51 7.60
N ALA A 138 14.41 2.65 6.59
CA ALA A 138 15.07 1.35 6.55
C ALA A 138 16.58 1.46 6.33
N ALA A 139 17.06 2.40 5.51
CA ALA A 139 18.48 2.69 5.32
C ALA A 139 19.16 3.13 6.62
N SER A 140 18.44 3.81 7.50
CA SER A 140 18.97 4.13 8.83
C SER A 140 19.18 2.89 9.71
N SER A 141 18.37 1.84 9.52
CA SER A 141 18.51 0.57 10.24
C SER A 141 19.74 -0.22 9.78
N LEU A 142 20.17 -0.05 8.51
CA LEU A 142 21.39 -0.66 7.99
C LEU A 142 22.68 -0.14 8.65
N LYS A 143 22.64 1.06 9.23
CA LYS A 143 23.77 1.69 9.93
C LYS A 143 23.88 1.30 11.40
N SER A 144 22.95 0.48 11.90
CA SER A 144 22.96 0.03 13.30
C SER A 144 24.11 -0.93 13.58
N GLU A 145 24.71 -0.84 14.77
CA GLU A 145 25.74 -1.80 15.22
C GLU A 145 25.14 -3.21 15.39
N SER A 146 23.91 -3.29 15.91
CA SER A 146 23.19 -4.56 16.08
C SER A 146 22.98 -5.27 14.72
N PRO A 147 23.53 -6.50 14.52
CA PRO A 147 23.27 -7.31 13.33
C PRO A 147 21.77 -7.57 13.09
N GLU A 148 20.99 -7.69 14.17
CA GLU A 148 19.55 -7.90 14.12
C GLU A 148 18.84 -6.73 13.43
N ILE A 149 19.14 -5.50 13.85
CA ILE A 149 18.52 -4.30 13.29
C ILE A 149 18.96 -4.09 11.83
N ARG A 150 20.21 -4.42 11.49
CA ARG A 150 20.67 -4.38 10.09
C ARG A 150 19.90 -5.36 9.21
N LEU A 151 19.69 -6.59 9.68
CA LEU A 151 18.94 -7.60 8.94
C LEU A 151 17.47 -7.20 8.76
N LYS A 152 16.83 -6.68 9.81
CA LYS A 152 15.49 -6.07 9.74
C LYS A 152 15.41 -4.99 8.66
N GLY A 153 16.37 -4.07 8.64
CA GLY A 153 16.48 -3.03 7.63
C GLY A 153 16.56 -3.57 6.19
N LYS A 154 17.32 -4.65 5.97
CA LYS A 154 17.42 -5.30 4.64
C LYS A 154 16.07 -5.88 4.18
N PHE A 155 15.40 -6.64 5.06
CA PHE A 155 14.08 -7.19 4.74
C PHE A 155 13.05 -6.10 4.43
N LEU A 156 13.06 -4.99 5.20
CA LEU A 156 12.16 -3.86 4.94
C LEU A 156 12.44 -3.21 3.58
N ILE A 157 13.71 -3.00 3.21
CA ILE A 157 14.04 -2.43 1.89
C ILE A 157 13.54 -3.34 0.76
N ILE A 158 13.83 -4.64 0.86
CA ILE A 158 13.39 -5.62 -0.16
C ILE A 158 11.86 -5.61 -0.25
N ALA A 159 11.17 -5.72 0.89
CA ALA A 159 9.70 -5.69 0.96
C ALA A 159 9.12 -4.48 0.24
N PHE A 160 9.62 -3.27 0.52
CA PHE A 160 9.09 -2.05 -0.10
C PHE A 160 9.41 -1.93 -1.58
N LEU A 161 10.58 -2.38 -2.01
CA LEU A 161 10.94 -2.39 -3.43
C LEU A 161 10.08 -3.39 -4.20
N THR A 162 9.91 -4.61 -3.68
CA THR A 162 9.02 -5.63 -4.26
C THR A 162 7.58 -5.11 -4.31
N TYR A 163 7.05 -4.61 -3.20
CA TYR A 163 5.70 -4.05 -3.11
C TYR A 163 5.48 -2.92 -4.12
N THR A 164 6.40 -1.95 -4.16
CA THR A 164 6.26 -0.77 -5.03
C THR A 164 6.37 -1.15 -6.49
N LEU A 165 7.32 -2.01 -6.86
CA LEU A 165 7.45 -2.49 -8.23
C LEU A 165 6.16 -3.17 -8.69
N CYS A 166 5.62 -4.08 -7.88
CA CYS A 166 4.37 -4.77 -8.20
C CYS A 166 3.17 -3.83 -8.25
N ALA A 167 3.04 -2.89 -7.31
CA ALA A 167 1.95 -1.90 -7.32
C ALA A 167 2.03 -0.96 -8.53
N VAL A 168 3.23 -0.58 -8.97
CA VAL A 168 3.45 0.18 -10.20
C VAL A 168 3.02 -0.66 -11.40
N LEU A 169 3.49 -1.90 -11.53
CA LEU A 169 3.10 -2.80 -12.62
C LEU A 169 1.58 -3.01 -12.67
N ASP A 170 0.94 -3.21 -11.51
CA ASP A 170 -0.51 -3.38 -11.39
C ASP A 170 -1.29 -2.11 -11.78
N SER A 171 -0.68 -0.93 -11.65
CA SER A 171 -1.33 0.35 -11.99
C SER A 171 -1.43 0.59 -13.50
N PHE A 172 -0.68 -0.16 -14.31
CA PHE A 172 -0.67 -0.02 -15.76
C PHE A 172 -1.51 -1.11 -16.43
N ALA A 173 -2.60 -0.69 -17.08
CA ALA A 173 -3.56 -1.56 -17.76
C ALA A 173 -2.92 -2.57 -18.75
N PHE A 174 -1.81 -2.21 -19.38
CA PHE A 174 -1.08 -3.09 -20.30
C PHE A 174 -0.70 -4.43 -19.65
N PHE A 175 -0.19 -4.42 -18.42
CA PHE A 175 0.21 -5.63 -17.71
C PHE A 175 -0.97 -6.47 -17.21
N LEU A 176 -2.17 -5.87 -17.13
CA LEU A 176 -3.39 -6.53 -16.66
C LEU A 176 -4.12 -7.30 -17.76
N THR A 177 -3.64 -7.24 -19.00
CA THR A 177 -4.24 -7.95 -20.15
C THR A 177 -3.99 -9.46 -20.12
N GLN A 178 -2.91 -9.89 -19.46
CA GLN A 178 -2.50 -11.29 -19.39
C GLN A 178 -2.77 -11.85 -17.99
N PRO A 179 -3.69 -12.82 -17.82
CA PRO A 179 -4.02 -13.37 -16.49
C PRO A 179 -2.81 -13.90 -15.73
N ILE A 180 -1.84 -14.50 -16.44
CA ILE A 180 -0.61 -15.02 -15.83
C ILE A 180 0.23 -13.91 -15.18
N ILE A 181 0.31 -12.73 -15.80
CA ILE A 181 1.05 -11.58 -15.25
C ILE A 181 0.35 -11.07 -13.99
N VAL A 182 -0.98 -10.98 -14.00
CA VAL A 182 -1.77 -10.58 -12.82
C VAL A 182 -1.51 -11.53 -11.65
N VAL A 183 -1.54 -12.85 -11.89
CA VAL A 183 -1.25 -13.85 -10.85
C VAL A 183 0.16 -13.68 -10.29
N LEU A 184 1.16 -13.50 -11.14
CA LEU A 184 2.54 -13.27 -10.69
C LEU A 184 2.65 -12.00 -9.84
N ILE A 185 2.07 -10.87 -10.28
CA ILE A 185 2.03 -9.63 -9.51
C ILE A 185 1.44 -9.86 -8.12
N ARG A 186 0.32 -10.60 -8.01
CA ARG A 186 -0.32 -10.91 -6.73
C ARG A 186 0.57 -11.79 -5.84
N ILE A 187 1.26 -12.79 -6.40
CA ILE A 187 2.21 -13.62 -5.67
C ILE A 187 3.35 -12.77 -5.10
N PHE A 188 3.96 -11.89 -5.91
CA PHE A 188 5.02 -11.01 -5.43
C PHE A 188 4.54 -9.99 -4.39
N LEU A 189 3.31 -9.47 -4.51
CA LEU A 189 2.70 -8.65 -3.46
C LEU A 189 2.55 -9.44 -2.15
N MET A 190 2.10 -10.70 -2.21
CA MET A 190 2.02 -11.57 -1.01
C MET A 190 3.42 -11.85 -0.42
N LEU A 191 4.43 -12.10 -1.26
CA LEU A 191 5.82 -12.27 -0.81
C LEU A 191 6.34 -11.00 -0.11
N SER A 192 6.03 -9.82 -0.64
CA SER A 192 6.41 -8.55 -0.01
C SER A 192 5.83 -8.40 1.41
N ALA A 193 4.64 -8.95 1.68
CA ALA A 193 4.07 -8.97 3.02
C ALA A 193 4.83 -9.88 3.98
N ILE A 194 5.31 -11.03 3.48
CA ILE A 194 6.15 -11.95 4.26
C ILE A 194 7.51 -11.29 4.57
N GLU A 195 8.12 -10.63 3.58
CA GLU A 195 9.35 -9.86 3.75
C GLU A 195 9.17 -8.73 4.77
N PHE A 196 8.04 -8.01 4.71
CA PHE A 196 7.71 -6.97 5.68
C PHE A 196 7.57 -7.52 7.10
N TYR A 197 6.90 -8.68 7.25
CA TYR A 197 6.80 -9.39 8.53
C TYR A 197 8.19 -9.74 9.10
N PHE A 198 9.11 -10.25 8.27
CA PHE A 198 10.50 -10.50 8.69
C PHE A 198 11.25 -9.21 9.03
N GLY A 199 10.99 -8.12 8.31
CA GLY A 199 11.57 -6.80 8.56
C GLY A 199 11.19 -6.19 9.91
N TRP A 200 9.97 -6.41 10.40
CA TRP A 200 9.54 -5.85 11.68
C TRP A 200 9.78 -6.78 12.87
N ILE A 201 9.35 -8.04 12.75
CA ILE A 201 9.39 -9.01 13.85
C ILE A 201 10.74 -9.72 13.90
N LEU A 202 11.22 -10.18 12.75
CA LEU A 202 12.38 -11.05 12.57
C LEU A 202 12.32 -12.30 13.47
N PRO A 203 11.61 -13.35 13.04
CA PRO A 203 11.48 -14.60 13.78
C PRO A 203 12.82 -15.25 14.12
N ASP A 204 12.87 -16.03 15.20
CA ASP A 204 14.11 -16.66 15.68
C ASP A 204 14.72 -17.63 14.66
N PHE A 205 13.90 -18.32 13.86
CA PHE A 205 14.42 -19.18 12.79
C PHE A 205 15.17 -18.35 11.73
N THR A 206 14.64 -17.18 11.36
CA THR A 206 15.29 -16.25 10.43
C THR A 206 16.59 -15.71 11.03
N LYS A 207 16.58 -15.37 12.33
CA LYS A 207 17.80 -14.95 13.04
C LYS A 207 18.88 -16.03 12.95
N LYS A 208 18.54 -17.29 13.29
CA LYS A 208 19.49 -18.41 13.26
C LYS A 208 20.06 -18.71 11.88
N ILE A 209 19.28 -18.50 10.82
CA ILE A 209 19.72 -18.72 9.44
C ILE A 209 20.72 -17.64 8.99
N PHE A 210 20.43 -16.37 9.29
CA PHE A 210 21.17 -15.24 8.71
C PHE A 210 22.21 -14.60 9.65
N ILE A 211 22.01 -14.74 10.96
CA ILE A 211 22.92 -14.29 12.00
C ILE A 211 23.54 -15.57 12.57
N LYS A 212 24.71 -15.91 12.04
CA LYS A 212 25.49 -17.04 12.53
C LYS A 212 25.82 -16.76 14.00
N ASN A 213 25.50 -17.70 14.89
CA ASN A 213 26.04 -17.69 16.24
C ASN A 213 27.57 -17.71 16.10
N GLU A 214 28.25 -16.69 16.60
CA GLU A 214 29.57 -16.92 17.18
C GLU A 214 29.40 -17.77 18.45
#